data_AF-A0A533YZG4-F1
#
_entry.id   AF-A0A533YZG4-F1
#
_cell.length_a   1.000
_cell.length_b   1.000
_cell.length_c   1.000
_cell.angle_alpha   90.00
_cell.angle_beta   90.00
_cell.angle_gamma   90.00
#
_symmetry.space_group_name_H-M   'P 1'
#
loop_
_entity.id
_entity.type
_entity.pdbx_description
1 polymer ?
#
loop_
_entity_poly.entity_id
_entity_poly.type
_entity_poly.pdbx_seq_one_letter_code
_entity_poly.pdbx_strand_id
1 'polypeptide(L)'
;MKTPATRTGQTISIPPDILREIESFEDEAAKVLSGELSQDLFRPFRLQHGIYGQRQPGVQMVRIKIPFGGLNSTQLRVIAEMAERYTTGVGHVTTRQDIQLHFAALEHVGTIMRRLAEVGVTTREACGNTVRNVTACHLAGVCQGEIFDVTPYAKAVSAHLLRNPLNQSLPRKFKIAFSGCQHD
;
A
#
# COMPACT_ATOMS: atom_id res chain seq x y z
N MET A 1 29.97 -11.00 -1.30
CA MET A 1 29.30 -11.44 -2.54
C MET A 1 28.50 -10.24 -3.04
N LYS A 2 28.89 -9.60 -4.15
CA LYS A 2 28.19 -8.41 -4.67
C LYS A 2 26.86 -8.88 -5.27
N THR A 3 25.73 -8.46 -4.70
CA THR A 3 24.40 -8.70 -5.26
C THR A 3 24.37 -8.19 -6.70
N PRO A 4 23.99 -9.00 -7.70
CA PRO A 4 23.95 -8.53 -9.08
C PRO A 4 22.90 -7.43 -9.18
N ALA A 5 23.21 -6.36 -9.91
CA ALA A 5 22.27 -5.28 -10.19
C ALA A 5 20.98 -5.88 -10.74
N THR A 6 19.90 -5.79 -9.95
CA THR A 6 18.58 -6.26 -10.29
C THR A 6 18.19 -5.61 -11.61
N ARG A 7 17.94 -6.39 -12.67
CA ARG A 7 17.33 -5.88 -13.90
C ARG A 7 16.09 -5.10 -13.50
N THR A 8 16.14 -3.78 -13.62
CA THR A 8 15.02 -2.88 -13.39
C THR A 8 13.92 -3.30 -14.35
N GLY A 9 12.86 -3.92 -13.82
CA GLY A 9 11.63 -4.05 -14.60
C GLY A 9 11.16 -2.65 -15.02
N GLN A 10 10.41 -2.57 -16.12
CA GLN A 10 9.94 -1.28 -16.65
C GLN A 10 9.24 -0.47 -15.56
N THR A 11 9.83 0.65 -15.18
CA THR A 11 9.17 1.66 -14.36
C THR A 11 8.24 2.48 -15.25
N ILE A 12 7.13 2.93 -14.67
CA ILE A 12 6.17 3.81 -15.32
C ILE A 12 6.35 5.24 -14.82
N SER A 13 5.94 6.21 -15.63
CA SER A 13 5.84 7.60 -15.17
C SER A 13 4.79 7.71 -14.07
N ILE A 14 5.16 8.29 -12.93
CA ILE A 14 4.22 8.54 -11.84
C ILE A 14 3.22 9.61 -12.30
N PRO A 15 1.90 9.38 -12.19
CA PRO A 15 0.88 10.40 -12.46
C PRO A 15 1.09 11.67 -11.61
N PRO A 16 0.92 12.89 -12.16
CA PRO A 16 1.19 14.14 -11.44
C PRO A 16 0.37 14.36 -10.17
N ASP A 17 -0.84 13.81 -10.10
CA ASP A 17 -1.67 13.81 -8.88
C ASP A 17 -1.04 12.96 -7.77
N ILE A 18 -0.56 11.75 -8.10
CA ILE A 18 0.11 10.87 -7.14
C ILE A 18 1.41 11.49 -6.65
N LEU A 19 2.16 12.11 -7.56
CA LEU A 19 3.40 12.81 -7.24
C LEU A 19 3.17 13.94 -6.22
N ARG A 20 2.17 14.79 -6.47
CA ARG A 20 1.80 15.87 -5.54
C ARG A 20 1.31 15.36 -4.19
N GLU A 21 0.57 14.24 -4.16
CA GLU A 21 0.17 13.60 -2.90
C GLU A 21 1.40 13.12 -2.09
N ILE A 22 2.41 12.56 -2.76
CA ILE A 22 3.65 12.11 -2.11
C ILE A 22 4.43 13.30 -1.58
N GLU A 23 4.58 14.37 -2.37
CA GLU A 23 5.25 15.62 -1.96
C GLU A 23 4.55 16.26 -0.76
N SER A 24 3.21 16.33 -0.79
CA SER A 24 2.43 16.80 0.36
C SER A 24 2.65 15.92 1.61
N PHE A 25 2.81 14.61 1.45
CA PHE A 25 3.15 13.74 2.58
C PHE A 25 4.56 14.02 3.11
N GLU A 26 5.54 14.24 2.23
CA GLU A 26 6.93 14.58 2.59
C GLU A 26 6.98 15.91 3.37
N ASP A 27 6.24 16.93 2.93
CA ASP A 27 6.14 18.23 3.61
C ASP A 27 5.53 18.10 5.02
N GLU A 28 4.41 17.39 5.15
CA GLU A 28 3.77 17.17 6.46
C GLU A 28 4.64 16.33 7.39
N ALA A 29 5.36 15.33 6.84
CA ALA A 29 6.34 14.56 7.60
C ALA A 29 7.51 15.44 8.09
N ALA A 30 8.00 16.37 7.26
CA ALA A 30 9.05 17.31 7.64
C ALA A 30 8.62 18.24 8.80
N LYS A 31 7.38 18.76 8.76
CA LYS A 31 6.81 19.57 9.86
C LYS A 31 6.71 18.78 11.17
N VAL A 32 6.42 17.49 11.09
CA VAL A 32 6.40 16.62 12.28
C VAL A 32 7.80 16.40 12.83
N LEU A 33 8.79 16.21 11.95
CA LEU A 33 10.19 16.02 12.33
C LEU A 33 10.82 17.29 12.91
N SER A 34 10.41 18.48 12.44
CA SER A 34 10.83 19.78 13.00
C SER A 34 10.10 20.17 14.29
N GLY A 35 9.02 19.47 14.63
CA GLY A 35 8.16 19.78 15.79
C GLY A 35 7.10 20.87 15.53
N GLU A 36 7.00 21.37 14.29
CA GLU A 36 5.96 22.32 13.87
C GLU A 36 4.56 21.69 13.89
N LEU A 37 4.46 20.40 13.54
CA LEU A 37 3.20 19.64 13.54
C LEU A 37 3.19 18.54 14.59
N SER A 38 2.12 18.46 15.39
CA SER A 38 1.98 17.42 16.39
C SER A 38 1.67 16.05 15.78
N GLN A 39 2.13 14.99 16.45
CA GLN A 39 1.83 13.60 16.04
C GLN A 39 0.33 13.28 16.00
N ASP A 40 -0.47 13.93 16.86
CA ASP A 40 -1.92 13.71 16.92
C ASP A 40 -2.65 14.30 15.71
N LEU A 41 -2.23 15.47 15.24
CA LEU A 41 -2.76 16.09 14.03
C LEU A 41 -2.28 15.35 12.77
N PHE A 42 -1.04 14.87 12.78
CA PHE A 42 -0.48 14.07 11.69
C PHE A 42 -1.12 12.67 11.57
N ARG A 43 -1.58 12.10 12.69
CA ARG A 43 -2.12 10.72 12.73
C ARG A 43 -3.20 10.44 11.68
N PRO A 44 -4.33 11.18 11.58
CA PRO A 44 -5.34 10.92 10.56
C PRO A 44 -4.79 11.03 9.14
N PHE A 45 -3.95 12.03 8.88
CA PHE A 45 -3.33 12.26 7.58
C PHE A 45 -2.44 11.09 7.15
N ARG A 46 -1.50 10.65 7.98
CA ARG A 46 -0.62 9.51 7.63
C ARG A 46 -1.39 8.20 7.48
N LEU A 47 -2.47 8.01 8.25
CA LEU A 47 -3.31 6.82 8.16
C LEU A 47 -4.03 6.72 6.81
N GLN A 48 -4.48 7.84 6.23
CA GLN A 48 -5.05 7.84 4.88
C GLN A 48 -4.01 7.48 3.80
N HIS A 49 -2.71 7.65 4.08
CA HIS A 49 -1.61 7.26 3.19
C HIS A 49 -1.10 5.83 3.43
N GLY A 50 -1.78 5.04 4.27
CA GLY A 50 -1.38 3.67 4.58
C GLY A 50 -0.26 3.57 5.63
N ILE A 51 0.10 4.69 6.27
CA ILE A 51 1.24 4.78 7.18
C ILE A 51 0.74 4.77 8.63
N TYR A 52 1.21 3.79 9.40
CA TYR A 52 0.80 3.58 10.78
C TYR A 52 1.97 3.87 11.73
N GLY A 53 1.73 4.64 12.80
CA GLY A 53 2.74 4.85 13.84
C GLY A 53 3.02 3.56 14.61
N GLN A 54 4.28 3.34 14.96
CA GLN A 54 4.66 2.21 15.83
C GLN A 54 4.85 2.67 17.27
N ARG A 55 5.00 1.70 18.19
CA ARG A 55 5.36 1.99 19.59
C ARG A 55 6.78 2.54 19.69
N GLN A 56 7.66 2.13 18.78
CA GLN A 56 9.03 2.62 18.68
C GLN A 56 9.03 4.05 18.12
N PRO A 57 9.73 5.00 18.77
CA PRO A 57 9.81 6.39 18.30
C PRO A 57 10.43 6.51 16.91
N GLY A 58 10.03 7.53 16.15
CA GLY A 58 10.64 7.88 14.86
C GLY A 58 10.31 6.97 13.68
N VAL A 59 9.74 5.79 13.91
CA VAL A 59 9.52 4.78 12.88
C VAL A 59 8.04 4.46 12.63
N GLN A 60 7.76 4.03 11.40
CA GLN A 60 6.43 3.78 10.88
C GLN A 60 6.32 2.36 10.31
N MET A 61 5.08 1.86 10.27
CA MET A 61 4.71 0.72 9.44
C MET A 61 4.07 1.26 8.14
N VAL A 62 4.58 0.81 7.00
CA VAL A 62 4.06 1.11 5.66
C VAL A 62 3.22 -0.07 5.21
N ARG A 63 1.90 0.12 5.05
CA ARG A 63 1.03 -0.90 4.45
C ARG A 63 0.86 -0.65 2.96
N ILE A 64 1.29 -1.62 2.17
CA ILE A 64 1.17 -1.64 0.72
C ILE A 64 -0.17 -2.29 0.36
N LYS A 65 -1.03 -1.55 -0.34
CA LYS A 65 -2.36 -2.01 -0.76
C LYS A 65 -2.23 -2.79 -2.08
N ILE A 66 -2.62 -4.06 -2.06
CA ILE A 66 -2.48 -4.98 -3.19
C ILE A 66 -3.86 -5.50 -3.57
N PRO A 67 -4.59 -4.80 -4.45
CA PRO A 67 -5.92 -5.21 -4.88
C PRO A 67 -5.93 -6.68 -5.29
N PHE A 68 -6.96 -7.42 -4.85
CA PHE A 68 -7.16 -8.86 -5.10
C PHE A 68 -5.96 -9.78 -4.75
N GLY A 69 -4.92 -9.26 -4.10
CA GLY A 69 -3.66 -9.97 -3.84
C GLY A 69 -2.75 -10.14 -5.06
N GLY A 70 -3.02 -9.44 -6.17
CA GLY A 70 -2.23 -9.59 -7.39
C GLY A 70 -0.98 -8.73 -7.42
N LEU A 71 0.17 -9.38 -7.64
CA LEU A 71 1.45 -8.72 -7.93
C LEU A 71 2.13 -9.38 -9.12
N ASN A 72 2.88 -8.59 -9.89
CA ASN A 72 3.87 -9.12 -10.82
C ASN A 72 5.28 -9.16 -10.19
N SER A 73 6.22 -9.81 -10.88
CA SER A 73 7.58 -9.99 -10.38
C SER A 73 8.35 -8.67 -10.21
N THR A 74 8.10 -7.67 -11.06
CA THR A 74 8.71 -6.33 -10.94
C THR A 74 8.24 -5.63 -9.67
N GLN A 75 6.94 -5.64 -9.39
CA GLN A 75 6.35 -5.05 -8.20
C GLN A 75 6.90 -5.70 -6.92
N LEU A 76 6.95 -7.04 -6.88
CA LEU A 76 7.50 -7.76 -5.73
C LEU A 76 8.99 -7.46 -5.48
N ARG A 77 9.79 -7.33 -6.55
CA ARG A 77 11.21 -6.92 -6.44
C ARG A 77 11.37 -5.52 -5.87
N VAL A 78 10.54 -4.57 -6.28
CA VAL A 78 10.58 -3.20 -5.72
C VAL A 78 10.17 -3.21 -4.25
N ILE A 79 9.15 -3.98 -3.87
CA ILE A 79 8.76 -4.13 -2.45
C ILE A 79 9.92 -4.71 -1.62
N ALA A 80 10.61 -5.73 -2.14
CA ALA A 80 11.78 -6.31 -1.49
C ALA A 80 12.93 -5.30 -1.37
N GLU A 81 13.22 -4.53 -2.44
CA GLU A 81 14.22 -3.46 -2.40
C GLU A 81 13.91 -2.41 -1.33
N MET A 82 12.65 -2.01 -1.20
CA MET A 82 12.23 -1.06 -0.15
C MET A 82 12.39 -1.64 1.24
N ALA A 83 12.12 -2.94 1.39
CA ALA A 83 12.32 -3.63 2.66
C ALA A 83 13.81 -3.68 3.06
N GLU A 84 14.68 -4.01 2.11
CA GLU A 84 16.14 -4.11 2.35
C GLU A 84 16.78 -2.75 2.65
N ARG A 85 16.36 -1.69 1.94
CA ARG A 85 17.01 -0.38 2.04
C ARG A 85 16.50 0.50 3.18
N TYR A 86 15.20 0.46 3.44
CA TYR A 86 14.55 1.45 4.31
C TYR A 86 13.87 0.83 5.53
N THR A 87 13.88 -0.50 5.66
CA THR A 87 13.32 -1.20 6.81
C THR A 87 14.27 -2.28 7.33
N THR A 88 13.75 -3.39 7.85
CA THR A 88 14.51 -4.50 8.45
C THR A 88 14.81 -5.63 7.47
N GLY A 89 14.54 -5.46 6.17
CA GLY A 89 14.63 -6.54 5.19
C GLY A 89 13.49 -7.56 5.27
N VAL A 90 12.46 -7.31 6.09
CA VAL A 90 11.32 -8.23 6.29
C VAL A 90 10.01 -7.62 5.77
N GLY A 91 9.35 -8.33 4.85
CA GLY A 91 7.99 -8.04 4.41
C GLY A 91 6.98 -8.99 5.05
N HIS A 92 5.96 -8.44 5.71
CA HIS A 92 4.92 -9.23 6.37
C HIS A 92 3.67 -9.32 5.49
N VAL A 93 3.36 -10.51 4.99
CA VAL A 93 2.09 -10.77 4.30
C VAL A 93 0.95 -10.72 5.31
N THR A 94 -0.13 -10.01 4.96
CA THR A 94 -1.28 -9.83 5.85
C THR A 94 -2.40 -10.80 5.52
N THR A 95 -3.32 -11.00 6.46
CA THR A 95 -4.58 -11.75 6.25
C THR A 95 -5.54 -11.10 5.25
N ARG A 96 -5.17 -9.95 4.67
CA ARG A 96 -5.93 -9.28 3.60
C ARG A 96 -5.09 -9.11 2.33
N GLN A 97 -4.13 -9.99 2.09
CA GLN A 97 -3.33 -10.04 0.85
C GLN A 97 -2.45 -8.80 0.60
N ASP A 98 -2.36 -7.87 1.56
CA ASP A 98 -1.40 -6.76 1.55
C ASP A 98 -0.03 -7.22 2.07
N ILE A 99 0.98 -6.36 1.89
CA ILE A 99 2.31 -6.49 2.51
C ILE A 99 2.55 -5.30 3.45
N GLN A 100 3.13 -5.55 4.63
CA GLN A 100 3.55 -4.52 5.58
C GLN A 100 5.06 -4.50 5.75
N LEU A 101 5.65 -3.32 5.67
CA LEU A 101 7.04 -3.05 6.00
C LEU A 101 7.08 -2.28 7.32
N HIS A 102 7.86 -2.74 8.29
CA HIS A 102 7.94 -2.14 9.63
C HIS A 102 9.27 -1.45 9.84
N PHE A 103 9.35 -0.51 10.78
CA PHE A 103 10.59 0.21 11.13
C PHE A 103 11.11 1.17 10.05
N ALA A 104 10.24 1.63 9.15
CA ALA A 104 10.59 2.69 8.21
C ALA A 104 10.76 4.02 8.95
N ALA A 105 11.92 4.66 8.87
CA ALA A 105 12.10 6.02 9.38
C ALA A 105 11.14 6.97 8.65
N LEU A 106 10.49 7.89 9.38
CA LEU A 106 9.45 8.76 8.81
C LEU A 106 9.96 9.56 7.59
N GLU A 107 11.20 10.03 7.62
CA GLU A 107 11.87 10.75 6.53
C GLU A 107 12.00 9.94 5.23
N HIS A 108 12.03 8.60 5.31
CA HIS A 108 12.18 7.72 4.15
C HIS A 108 10.85 7.23 3.58
N VAL A 109 9.72 7.47 4.27
CA VAL A 109 8.42 6.96 3.84
C VAL A 109 7.99 7.52 2.49
N GLY A 110 8.23 8.81 2.23
CA GLY A 110 7.95 9.42 0.92
C GLY A 110 8.73 8.76 -0.22
N THR A 111 10.01 8.43 0.01
CA THR A 111 10.83 7.69 -0.95
C THR A 111 10.27 6.29 -1.21
N ILE A 112 9.83 5.56 -0.17
CA ILE A 112 9.17 4.26 -0.33
C ILE A 112 7.91 4.41 -1.19
N MET A 113 7.05 5.41 -0.90
CA MET A 113 5.82 5.66 -1.67
C MET A 113 6.12 5.95 -3.14
N ARG A 114 7.15 6.74 -3.43
CA ARG A 114 7.59 7.08 -4.79
C ARG A 114 8.03 5.86 -5.57
N ARG A 115 8.89 5.02 -4.97
CA ARG A 115 9.38 3.78 -5.60
C ARG A 115 8.26 2.78 -5.86
N LEU A 116 7.29 2.67 -4.96
CA LEU A 116 6.09 1.85 -5.19
C LEU A 116 5.23 2.41 -6.34
N ALA A 117 5.06 3.73 -6.40
CA ALA A 117 4.28 4.37 -7.46
C ALA A 117 4.89 4.18 -8.86
N GLU A 118 6.22 4.13 -8.98
CA GLU A 118 6.94 3.82 -10.23
C GLU A 118 6.58 2.44 -10.82
N VAL A 119 5.99 1.54 -10.03
CA VAL A 119 5.53 0.22 -10.49
C VAL A 119 4.02 0.05 -10.35
N GLY A 120 3.29 1.15 -10.22
CA GLY A 120 1.83 1.19 -10.11
C GLY A 120 1.28 0.62 -8.81
N VAL A 121 2.10 0.51 -7.76
CA VAL A 121 1.70 0.05 -6.43
C VAL A 121 1.39 1.24 -5.54
N THR A 122 0.37 1.13 -4.69
CA THR A 122 -0.14 2.23 -3.87
C THR A 122 -0.21 1.85 -2.39
N THR A 123 -0.01 2.83 -1.50
CA THR A 123 -0.28 2.71 -0.05
C THR A 123 -1.56 3.44 0.35
N ARG A 124 -2.11 4.28 -0.55
CA ARG A 124 -3.31 5.09 -0.34
C ARG A 124 -4.46 4.24 0.19
N GLU A 125 -5.06 4.71 1.28
CA GLU A 125 -6.25 4.13 1.92
C GLU A 125 -6.07 2.67 2.38
N ALA A 126 -4.83 2.21 2.59
CA ALA A 126 -4.57 0.91 3.22
C ALA A 126 -4.88 0.92 4.74
N CYS A 127 -4.94 2.11 5.32
CA CYS A 127 -5.23 2.40 6.72
C CYS A 127 -6.33 3.48 6.84
N GLY A 128 -6.68 3.87 8.07
CA GLY A 128 -7.74 4.84 8.33
C GLY A 128 -9.15 4.24 8.30
N ASN A 129 -10.13 5.15 8.25
CA ASN A 129 -11.56 4.86 8.13
C ASN A 129 -12.00 4.93 6.66
N THR A 130 -11.42 4.02 5.87
CA THR A 130 -11.67 3.83 4.45
C THR A 130 -11.95 2.35 4.19
N VAL A 131 -12.31 2.02 2.95
CA VAL A 131 -12.32 0.66 2.44
C VAL A 131 -10.87 0.16 2.36
N ARG A 132 -10.62 -0.92 3.10
CA ARG A 132 -9.33 -1.63 3.12
C ARG A 132 -9.10 -2.33 1.79
N ASN A 133 -8.00 -3.08 1.69
CA ASN A 133 -7.76 -3.87 0.50
C ASN A 133 -8.98 -4.72 0.14
N VAL A 134 -9.39 -4.66 -1.14
CA VAL A 134 -10.45 -5.48 -1.70
C VAL A 134 -9.83 -6.81 -2.05
N THR A 135 -10.19 -7.85 -1.31
CA THR A 135 -9.58 -9.18 -1.45
C THR A 135 -10.36 -10.01 -2.46
N ALA A 136 -9.68 -10.97 -3.10
CA ALA A 136 -10.31 -11.97 -3.95
C ALA A 136 -9.79 -13.37 -3.60
N CYS A 137 -10.46 -14.42 -4.05
CA CYS A 137 -9.91 -15.77 -3.98
C CYS A 137 -8.51 -15.81 -4.63
N HIS A 138 -7.54 -16.44 -3.96
CA HIS A 138 -6.16 -16.52 -4.43
C HIS A 138 -5.97 -17.38 -5.70
N LEU A 139 -6.98 -18.17 -6.06
CA LEU A 139 -7.04 -18.98 -7.28
C LEU A 139 -8.03 -18.43 -8.32
N ALA A 140 -8.56 -17.22 -8.13
CA ALA A 140 -9.50 -16.63 -9.07
C ALA A 140 -8.89 -16.54 -10.50
N GLY A 141 -9.65 -16.95 -11.50
CA GLY A 141 -9.26 -16.99 -12.91
C GLY A 141 -8.44 -18.22 -13.34
N VAL A 142 -8.05 -19.09 -12.40
CA VAL A 142 -7.31 -20.33 -12.69
C VAL A 142 -7.92 -21.58 -12.05
N CYS A 143 -8.82 -21.41 -11.09
CA CYS A 143 -9.48 -22.50 -10.39
C CYS A 143 -10.51 -23.17 -11.29
N GLN A 144 -10.36 -24.47 -11.56
CA GLN A 144 -11.35 -25.22 -12.36
C GLN A 144 -12.74 -25.32 -11.70
N GLY A 145 -12.83 -25.10 -10.39
CA GLY A 145 -14.07 -25.17 -9.62
C GLY A 145 -14.72 -23.81 -9.35
N GLU A 146 -14.18 -22.71 -9.87
CA GLU A 146 -14.83 -21.40 -9.73
C GLU A 146 -16.03 -21.29 -10.67
N ILE A 147 -17.10 -20.64 -10.22
CA ILE A 147 -18.28 -20.38 -11.06
C ILE A 147 -17.90 -19.37 -12.15
N PHE A 148 -17.12 -18.35 -11.80
CA PHE A 148 -16.55 -17.37 -12.72
C PHE A 148 -15.38 -16.62 -12.05
N ASP A 149 -14.52 -16.01 -12.87
CA ASP A 149 -13.40 -15.20 -12.40
C ASP A 149 -13.87 -13.87 -11.78
N VAL A 150 -13.64 -13.72 -10.47
CA VAL A 150 -13.98 -12.51 -9.72
C VAL A 150 -12.92 -11.40 -9.78
N THR A 151 -11.74 -11.68 -10.35
CA THR A 151 -10.60 -10.75 -10.40
C THR A 151 -10.95 -9.39 -11.05
N PRO A 152 -11.67 -9.33 -12.20
CA PRO A 152 -12.02 -8.06 -12.83
C PRO A 152 -12.89 -7.19 -11.93
N TYR A 153 -13.80 -7.80 -11.16
CA TYR A 153 -14.72 -7.11 -10.26
C TYR A 153 -14.00 -6.56 -9.03
N ALA A 154 -13.15 -7.38 -8.39
CA ALA A 154 -12.33 -6.94 -7.26
C ALA A 154 -11.41 -5.78 -7.66
N LYS A 155 -10.81 -5.86 -8.85
CA LYS A 155 -9.97 -4.80 -9.42
C LYS A 155 -10.77 -3.53 -9.71
N ALA A 156 -11.94 -3.64 -10.35
CA ALA A 156 -12.80 -2.50 -10.67
C ALA A 156 -13.30 -1.79 -9.41
N VAL A 157 -13.76 -2.54 -8.41
CA VAL A 157 -14.22 -1.98 -7.13
C VAL A 157 -13.08 -1.29 -6.38
N SER A 158 -11.89 -1.90 -6.34
CA SER A 158 -10.72 -1.26 -5.74
C SER A 158 -10.34 0.04 -6.45
N ALA A 159 -10.38 0.06 -7.78
CA ALA A 159 -10.08 1.27 -8.56
C ALA A 159 -11.15 2.35 -8.38
N HIS A 160 -12.42 1.98 -8.37
CA HIS A 160 -13.54 2.90 -8.22
C HIS A 160 -13.57 3.58 -6.84
N LEU A 161 -13.19 2.87 -5.78
CA LEU A 161 -13.21 3.38 -4.41
C LEU A 161 -11.97 4.19 -4.03
N LEU A 162 -10.86 3.99 -4.74
CA LEU A 162 -9.61 4.68 -4.46
C LEU A 162 -9.75 6.18 -4.76
N ARG A 163 -9.52 7.03 -3.77
CA ARG A 163 -9.73 8.49 -3.82
C ARG A 163 -11.17 8.90 -4.18
N ASN A 164 -12.13 7.99 -4.03
CA ASN A 164 -13.54 8.30 -4.20
C ASN A 164 -14.04 9.12 -2.99
N PRO A 165 -14.82 10.21 -3.18
CA PRO A 165 -15.39 11.00 -2.10
C PRO A 165 -16.17 10.17 -1.06
N LEU A 166 -16.87 9.12 -1.52
CA LEU A 166 -17.63 8.21 -0.65
C LEU A 166 -16.72 7.40 0.30
N ASN A 167 -15.45 7.27 -0.03
CA ASN A 167 -14.49 6.42 0.69
C ASN A 167 -13.48 7.19 1.56
N GLN A 168 -13.55 8.53 1.61
CA GLN A 168 -12.53 9.32 2.32
C GLN A 168 -12.76 9.44 3.84
N SER A 169 -14.01 9.27 4.31
CA SER A 169 -14.38 9.48 5.71
C SER A 169 -15.55 8.59 6.15
N LEU A 170 -15.35 7.27 6.08
CA LEU A 170 -16.33 6.33 6.62
C LEU A 170 -16.40 6.43 8.15
N PRO A 171 -17.50 6.01 8.80
CA PRO A 171 -17.56 5.94 10.27
C PRO A 171 -16.47 5.03 10.84
N ARG A 172 -16.13 3.94 10.12
CA ARG A 172 -15.04 3.03 10.46
C ARG A 172 -14.52 2.30 9.22
N LYS A 173 -13.40 1.60 9.39
CA LYS A 173 -12.83 0.69 8.39
C LYS A 173 -13.90 -0.26 7.83
N PHE A 174 -13.97 -0.36 6.50
CA PHE A 174 -14.85 -1.30 5.80
C PHE A 174 -14.02 -2.29 4.97
N LYS A 175 -14.49 -3.52 4.83
CA LYS A 175 -13.76 -4.61 4.17
C LYS A 175 -14.66 -5.29 3.15
N ILE A 176 -14.16 -5.41 1.92
CA ILE A 176 -14.85 -6.09 0.81
C ILE A 176 -14.00 -7.29 0.40
N ALA A 177 -14.65 -8.42 0.15
CA ALA A 177 -14.04 -9.62 -0.37
C ALA A 177 -14.91 -10.18 -1.49
N PHE A 178 -14.28 -10.68 -2.54
CA PHE A 178 -14.94 -11.40 -3.63
C PHE A 178 -14.50 -12.86 -3.60
N SER A 179 -15.44 -13.77 -3.86
CA SER A 179 -15.13 -15.18 -4.10
C SER A 179 -16.04 -15.71 -5.21
N GLY A 180 -15.47 -16.54 -6.08
CA GLY A 180 -16.18 -17.27 -7.12
C GLY A 180 -16.38 -18.74 -6.78
N CYS A 181 -15.93 -19.18 -5.60
CA CYS A 181 -15.96 -20.57 -5.16
C CYS A 181 -16.94 -20.76 -4.00
N GLN A 182 -17.61 -21.91 -3.95
CA GLN A 182 -18.53 -22.24 -2.86
C GLN A 182 -17.83 -22.54 -1.53
N HIS A 183 -16.54 -22.89 -1.57
CA HIS A 183 -15.77 -23.41 -0.43
C HIS A 183 -14.84 -22.37 0.24
N ASP A 184 -15.05 -21.08 -0.02
CA ASP A 184 -14.18 -19.97 0.45
C ASP A 184 -14.74 -19.26 1.69
#